data_AF-A0A521DMD9-F1
#
_entry.id   AF-A0A521DMD9-F1
#
_cell.length_a   1.000
_cell.length_b   1.000
_cell.length_c   1.000
_cell.angle_alpha   90.00
_cell.angle_beta   90.00
_cell.angle_gamma   90.00
#
_symmetry.space_group_name_H-M   'P 1'
#
loop_
_entity.id
_entity.type
_entity.pdbx_description
1 polymer ?
#
loop_
_entity_poly.entity_id
_entity_poly.type
_entity_poly.pdbx_seq_one_letter_code
_entity_poly.pdbx_strand_id
1 'polypeptide(L)'
;MTIKNIISKEDGKTIVFYKHRASWIAYEQSAYYLWQTGEYIPEVRHMKYLRKHVVSINFPNTLLPEIVNNLSTFGLIAVEKDRVQIVLRKKMNKRHFIHWKESIYYRNFKENVLSFSLETKTSVEAYQFLRKVQQNLNNHL
;
A
#
# COMPACT_ATOMS: atom_id res chain seq x y z
N MET A 1 12.31 -1.58 13.07
CA MET A 1 12.22 -0.68 11.90
C MET A 1 10.85 -0.01 11.88
N THR A 2 10.74 1.32 11.73
CA THR A 2 9.45 2.03 11.72
C THR A 2 8.99 2.32 10.29
N ILE A 3 7.67 2.35 10.05
CA ILE A 3 7.09 2.68 8.74
C ILE A 3 7.48 4.10 8.32
N LYS A 4 7.60 5.04 9.27
CA LYS A 4 8.11 6.40 8.99
C LYS A 4 9.47 6.37 8.28
N ASN A 5 10.39 5.55 8.80
CA ASN A 5 11.74 5.42 8.24
C ASN A 5 11.75 4.69 6.90
N ILE A 6 10.81 3.76 6.68
CA ILE A 6 10.64 3.08 5.39
C ILE A 6 10.24 4.11 4.33
N ILE A 7 9.16 4.86 4.61
CA ILE A 7 8.60 5.79 3.62
C ILE A 7 9.54 6.97 3.35
N SER A 8 10.31 7.43 4.35
CA SER A 8 11.28 8.51 4.14
C SER A 8 12.46 8.12 3.24
N LYS A 9 12.69 6.82 3.02
CA LYS A 9 13.79 6.30 2.21
C LYS A 9 13.39 5.97 0.78
N GLU A 10 12.13 6.20 0.41
CA GLU A 10 11.64 5.94 -0.93
C GLU A 10 12.28 6.87 -1.97
N ASP A 11 12.99 6.27 -2.93
CA ASP A 11 13.75 6.98 -3.94
C ASP A 11 13.25 6.72 -5.38
N GLY A 12 12.27 5.83 -5.53
CA GLY A 12 11.77 5.34 -6.82
C GLY A 12 12.75 4.43 -7.56
N LYS A 13 13.86 4.03 -6.93
CA LYS A 13 14.88 3.14 -7.51
C LYS A 13 15.01 1.84 -6.74
N THR A 14 14.37 1.71 -5.60
CA THR A 14 14.44 0.53 -4.76
C THR A 14 13.06 -0.04 -4.48
N ILE A 15 12.90 -1.34 -4.69
CA ILE A 15 11.79 -2.13 -4.15
C ILE A 15 12.32 -2.79 -2.88
N VAL A 16 11.57 -2.69 -1.78
CA VAL A 16 11.95 -3.31 -0.52
C VAL A 16 10.78 -4.07 0.09
N PHE A 17 11.02 -5.33 0.43
CA PHE A 17 10.12 -6.17 1.19
C PHE A 17 10.66 -6.36 2.60
N TYR A 18 9.79 -6.25 3.58
CA TYR A 18 10.12 -6.39 4.99
C TYR A 18 9.46 -7.62 5.57
N LYS A 19 10.20 -8.39 6.35
CA LYS A 19 9.65 -9.55 7.05
C LYS A 19 8.72 -9.09 8.16
N HIS A 20 7.50 -9.63 8.16
CA HIS A 20 6.49 -9.36 9.19
C HIS A 20 5.87 -10.68 9.65
N ARG A 21 6.41 -11.24 10.75
CA ARG A 21 6.00 -12.55 11.28
C ARG A 21 6.15 -13.66 10.23
N ALA A 22 5.06 -14.34 9.88
CA ALA A 22 5.04 -15.39 8.86
C ALA A 22 4.95 -14.86 7.41
N SER A 23 4.79 -13.56 7.22
CA SER A 23 4.55 -12.92 5.93
C SER A 23 5.62 -11.89 5.60
N TRP A 24 5.52 -11.33 4.39
CA TRP A 24 6.28 -10.19 3.92
C TRP A 24 5.33 -9.05 3.61
N ILE A 25 5.82 -7.83 3.80
CA ILE A 25 5.07 -6.61 3.49
C ILE A 25 5.89 -5.68 2.59
N ALA A 26 5.23 -5.20 1.55
CA ALA A 26 5.70 -4.11 0.70
C ALA A 26 4.87 -2.86 1.03
N TYR A 27 5.51 -1.70 1.11
CA TYR A 27 4.83 -0.42 1.32
C TYR A 27 4.95 0.46 0.07
N GLU A 28 3.91 1.26 -0.17
CA GLU A 28 3.93 2.42 -1.07
C GLU A 28 4.53 2.07 -2.45
N GLN A 29 5.71 2.57 -2.82
CA GLN A 29 6.32 2.31 -4.13
C GLN A 29 6.63 0.84 -4.35
N SER A 30 7.04 0.14 -3.31
CA SER A 30 7.31 -1.31 -3.39
C SER A 30 6.02 -2.10 -3.58
N ALA A 31 4.94 -1.65 -2.95
CA ALA A 31 3.60 -2.24 -3.15
C ALA A 31 3.10 -1.98 -4.57
N TYR A 32 3.36 -0.81 -5.15
CA TYR A 32 2.99 -0.51 -6.53
C TYR A 32 3.62 -1.49 -7.53
N TYR A 33 4.92 -1.76 -7.41
CA TYR A 33 5.59 -2.71 -8.29
C TYR A 33 5.03 -4.13 -8.17
N LEU A 34 4.74 -4.56 -6.93
CA LEU A 34 4.14 -5.87 -6.70
C LEU A 34 2.71 -5.92 -7.26
N TRP A 35 1.93 -4.85 -7.15
CA TRP A 35 0.60 -4.76 -7.74
C TRP A 35 0.62 -4.91 -9.27
N GLN A 36 1.65 -4.39 -9.94
CA GLN A 36 1.76 -4.48 -11.40
C GLN A 36 1.91 -5.92 -11.92
N THR A 37 2.28 -6.88 -11.07
CA THR A 37 2.35 -8.30 -11.46
C THR A 37 0.96 -8.97 -11.47
N GLY A 38 -0.09 -8.28 -11.02
CA GLY A 38 -1.49 -8.66 -11.25
C GLY A 38 -2.13 -9.55 -10.17
N GLU A 39 -1.38 -10.06 -9.20
CA GLU A 39 -1.87 -11.10 -8.28
C GLU A 39 -2.17 -10.59 -6.87
N TYR A 40 -1.88 -9.32 -6.58
CA TYR A 40 -1.83 -8.83 -5.21
C TYR A 40 -2.82 -7.69 -4.96
N ILE A 41 -3.56 -7.80 -3.85
CA ILE A 41 -4.56 -6.83 -3.44
C ILE A 41 -3.91 -5.80 -2.48
N PRO A 42 -3.89 -4.51 -2.83
CA PRO A 42 -3.38 -3.47 -1.95
C PRO A 42 -4.35 -3.13 -0.82
N GLU A 43 -3.82 -3.03 0.38
CA GLU A 43 -4.50 -2.52 1.57
C GLU A 43 -4.16 -1.05 1.81
N VAL A 44 -5.13 -0.24 2.25
CA VAL A 44 -4.89 1.15 2.64
C VAL A 44 -5.15 1.33 4.13
N ARG A 45 -4.17 1.91 4.83
CA ARG A 45 -4.30 2.24 6.25
C ARG A 45 -3.98 3.71 6.49
N HIS A 46 -4.89 4.41 7.16
CA HIS A 46 -4.60 5.76 7.66
C HIS A 46 -3.65 5.66 8.87
N MET A 47 -2.47 6.26 8.74
CA MET A 47 -1.45 6.27 9.80
C MET A 47 -1.50 7.61 10.53
N LYS A 48 -2.17 7.65 11.69
CA LYS A 48 -2.36 8.89 12.48
C LYS A 48 -1.07 9.68 12.72
N TYR A 49 0.01 9.00 13.08
CA TYR A 49 1.31 9.63 13.38
C TYR A 49 2.07 10.12 12.13
N LEU A 50 1.66 9.68 10.93
CA LEU A 50 2.17 10.20 9.65
C LEU A 50 1.22 11.19 8.99
N ARG A 51 -0.01 11.34 9.54
CA ARG A 51 -1.10 12.14 8.99
C ARG A 51 -1.33 11.89 7.49
N LYS A 52 -1.24 10.61 7.09
CA LYS A 52 -1.43 10.21 5.70
C LYS A 52 -1.88 8.77 5.58
N HIS A 53 -2.47 8.46 4.42
CA HIS A 53 -2.77 7.09 4.03
C HIS A 53 -1.54 6.40 3.44
N VAL A 54 -1.30 5.19 3.91
CA VAL A 54 -0.22 4.32 3.48
C VAL A 54 -0.82 3.11 2.80
N VAL A 55 -0.37 2.84 1.58
CA VAL A 55 -0.72 1.63 0.84
C VAL A 55 0.29 0.55 1.16
N SER A 56 -0.16 -0.68 1.36
CA SER A 56 0.71 -1.83 1.58
C SER A 56 0.16 -3.08 0.90
N ILE A 57 1.04 -4.00 0.55
CA ILE A 57 0.68 -5.35 0.10
C ILE A 57 1.36 -6.36 1.01
N ASN A 58 0.57 -7.28 1.53
CA ASN A 58 1.05 -8.42 2.31
C ASN A 58 1.03 -9.68 1.46
N PHE A 59 2.05 -10.52 1.59
CA PHE A 59 2.09 -11.83 0.93
C PHE A 59 2.78 -12.88 1.81
N PRO A 60 2.40 -14.16 1.70
CA PRO A 60 2.98 -15.24 2.49
C PRO A 60 4.44 -15.52 2.08
N ASN A 61 5.22 -16.09 3.02
CA ASN A 61 6.62 -16.45 2.79
C ASN A 61 6.83 -17.39 1.59
N THR A 62 5.84 -18.23 1.29
CA THR A 62 5.88 -19.20 0.20
C THR A 62 5.99 -18.57 -1.18
N LEU A 63 5.47 -17.34 -1.36
CA LEU A 63 5.50 -16.63 -2.64
C LEU A 63 6.77 -15.79 -2.85
N LEU A 64 7.61 -15.63 -1.81
CA LEU A 64 8.81 -14.80 -1.92
C LEU A 64 9.75 -15.25 -3.06
N PRO A 65 10.07 -16.55 -3.23
CA PRO A 65 11.00 -16.97 -4.29
C PRO A 65 10.47 -16.62 -5.69
N GLU A 66 9.18 -16.81 -5.91
CA GLU A 66 8.52 -16.48 -7.18
C GLU A 66 8.51 -14.97 -7.44
N ILE A 67 8.10 -14.17 -6.46
CA ILE A 67 8.12 -12.70 -6.56
C ILE A 67 9.52 -12.19 -6.86
N VAL A 68 10.53 -12.70 -6.15
CA VAL A 68 11.93 -12.31 -6.36
C VAL A 68 12.40 -12.70 -7.76
N ASN A 69 12.05 -13.89 -8.24
CA ASN A 69 12.36 -14.33 -9.60
C ASN A 69 11.72 -13.41 -10.65
N ASN A 70 10.43 -13.11 -10.51
CA ASN A 70 9.70 -12.22 -11.42
C ASN A 70 10.31 -10.81 -11.42
N LEU A 71 10.71 -10.32 -10.25
CA LEU A 71 11.26 -8.98 -10.11
C LEU A 71 12.75 -8.87 -10.46
N SER A 72 13.48 -9.99 -10.58
CA SER A 72 14.89 -10.03 -10.98
C SER A 72 15.14 -9.40 -12.35
N THR A 73 14.15 -9.43 -13.23
CA THR A 73 14.20 -8.81 -14.56
C THR A 73 14.34 -7.28 -14.48
N PHE A 74 13.86 -6.66 -13.39
CA PHE A 74 13.90 -5.21 -13.22
C PHE A 74 15.20 -4.68 -12.60
N GLY A 75 16.03 -5.53 -11.99
CA GLY A 75 17.09 -5.04 -11.11
C GLY A 75 18.04 -6.07 -10.50
N LEU A 76 18.97 -5.56 -9.69
CA LEU A 76 19.86 -6.38 -8.86
C LEU A 76 19.20 -6.66 -7.51
N ILE A 77 19.28 -7.90 -7.05
CA ILE A 77 18.60 -8.36 -5.82
C ILE A 77 19.63 -8.57 -4.72
N ALA A 78 19.32 -8.05 -3.53
CA ALA A 78 19.98 -8.39 -2.28
C ALA A 78 18.93 -9.00 -1.33
N VAL A 79 19.17 -10.24 -0.89
CA VAL A 79 18.29 -10.97 0.03
C VAL A 79 18.96 -11.05 1.39
N GLU A 80 18.31 -10.51 2.41
CA GLU A 80 18.67 -10.59 3.82
C GLU A 80 17.56 -11.33 4.59
N LYS A 81 17.85 -11.73 5.84
CA LYS A 81 16.93 -12.53 6.67
C LYS A 81 15.56 -11.87 6.89
N ASP A 82 15.55 -10.56 7.09
CA ASP A 82 14.36 -9.77 7.42
C ASP A 82 14.00 -8.74 6.35
N ARG A 83 14.76 -8.70 5.26
CA ARG A 83 14.64 -7.68 4.22
C ARG A 83 15.06 -8.23 2.87
N VAL A 84 14.27 -7.95 1.83
CA VAL A 84 14.68 -8.16 0.44
C VAL A 84 14.68 -6.82 -0.26
N GLN A 85 15.77 -6.49 -0.94
CA GLN A 85 15.94 -5.24 -1.65
C GLN A 85 16.25 -5.52 -3.13
N ILE A 86 15.56 -4.80 -4.02
CA ILE A 86 15.76 -4.89 -5.46
C ILE A 86 16.07 -3.50 -5.99
N VAL A 87 17.28 -3.31 -6.51
CA VAL A 87 17.73 -2.04 -7.09
C VAL A 87 17.35 -2.02 -8.57
N LEU A 88 16.40 -1.15 -8.91
CA LEU A 88 15.85 -1.03 -10.25
C LEU A 88 16.84 -0.40 -11.22
N ARG A 89 16.92 -0.95 -12.43
CA ARG A 89 17.71 -0.37 -13.54
C ARG A 89 17.15 0.98 -13.99
N LYS A 90 15.83 1.15 -13.93
CA LYS A 90 15.12 2.37 -14.32
C LYS A 90 14.29 2.87 -13.14
N LYS A 91 14.36 4.17 -12.90
CA LYS A 91 13.55 4.85 -11.87
C LYS A 91 12.07 4.73 -12.20
N MET A 92 11.26 4.50 -11.18
CA MET A 92 9.81 4.47 -11.24
C MET A 92 9.22 5.76 -11.79
N ASN A 93 8.18 5.63 -12.62
CA ASN A 93 7.39 6.77 -13.04
C ASN A 93 6.50 7.26 -11.88
N LYS A 94 6.90 8.38 -11.27
CA LYS A 94 6.18 8.98 -10.14
C LYS A 94 4.71 9.30 -10.45
N ARG A 95 4.39 9.71 -11.68
CA ARG A 95 2.99 10.04 -12.06
C ARG A 95 2.11 8.80 -12.03
N HIS A 96 2.59 7.69 -12.59
CA HIS A 96 1.82 6.44 -12.58
C HIS A 96 1.61 5.92 -11.16
N PHE A 97 2.64 6.00 -10.31
CA PHE A 97 2.52 5.66 -8.90
C PHE A 97 1.47 6.51 -8.17
N ILE A 98 1.49 7.82 -8.36
CA ILE A 98 0.52 8.73 -7.74
C ILE A 98 -0.90 8.38 -8.20
N HIS A 99 -1.11 8.25 -9.51
CA HIS A 99 -2.43 7.88 -10.05
C HIS A 99 -2.92 6.53 -9.54
N TRP A 100 -2.04 5.53 -9.44
CA TRP A 100 -2.39 4.26 -8.84
C TRP A 100 -2.77 4.42 -7.37
N LYS A 101 -1.98 5.14 -6.57
CA LYS A 101 -2.26 5.34 -5.15
C LYS A 101 -3.61 6.04 -4.94
N GLU A 102 -3.91 7.06 -5.74
CA GLU A 102 -5.20 7.74 -5.76
C GLU A 102 -6.33 6.79 -6.12
N SER A 103 -6.16 5.95 -7.16
CA SER A 103 -7.21 5.00 -7.57
C SER A 103 -7.54 3.97 -6.49
N ILE A 104 -6.53 3.48 -5.76
CA ILE A 104 -6.74 2.58 -4.61
C ILE A 104 -7.50 3.31 -3.49
N TYR A 105 -7.17 4.58 -3.22
CA TYR A 105 -7.91 5.36 -2.23
C TYR A 105 -9.38 5.53 -2.63
N TYR A 106 -9.66 5.97 -3.86
CA TYR A 106 -11.02 6.15 -4.36
C TYR A 106 -11.83 4.85 -4.35
N ARG A 107 -11.20 3.72 -4.70
CA ARG A 107 -11.84 2.41 -4.61
C ARG A 107 -12.27 2.08 -3.19
N ASN A 108 -11.36 2.18 -2.22
CA ASN A 108 -11.66 1.91 -0.81
C ASN A 108 -12.68 2.89 -0.24
N PHE A 109 -12.63 4.15 -0.66
CA PHE A 109 -13.64 5.15 -0.30
C PHE A 109 -15.02 4.75 -0.81
N LYS A 110 -15.13 4.39 -2.10
CA LYS A 110 -16.38 3.96 -2.73
C LYS A 110 -16.94 2.70 -2.07
N GLU A 111 -16.12 1.69 -1.82
CA GLU A 111 -16.53 0.45 -1.14
C GLU A 111 -17.03 0.72 0.28
N ASN A 112 -16.40 1.64 1.02
CA ASN A 112 -16.85 2.06 2.34
C ASN A 112 -18.21 2.76 2.31
N VAL A 113 -18.43 3.65 1.33
CA VAL A 113 -19.74 4.30 1.14
C VAL A 113 -20.82 3.30 0.75
N LEU A 114 -20.53 2.40 -0.19
CA LEU A 114 -21.51 1.41 -0.66
C LEU A 114 -21.84 0.33 0.36
N SER A 115 -20.93 0.01 1.27
CA SER A 115 -21.17 -0.97 2.34
C SER A 115 -21.99 -0.41 3.51
N PHE A 116 -22.25 0.90 3.55
CA PHE A 116 -23.10 1.50 4.56
C PHE A 116 -24.59 1.32 4.20
N SER A 117 -25.26 0.36 4.84
CA SER A 117 -26.70 0.11 4.65
C SER A 117 -27.54 1.17 5.36
N LEU A 118 -28.24 2.02 4.61
CA LEU A 118 -29.14 3.03 5.17
C LEU A 118 -30.37 2.41 5.85
N GLU A 119 -30.83 1.25 5.37
CA GLU A 119 -32.04 0.57 5.87
C GLU A 119 -31.87 0.03 7.30
N THR A 120 -30.64 -0.36 7.65
CA THR A 120 -30.33 -1.01 8.94
C THR A 120 -29.69 -0.04 9.95
N LYS A 121 -29.55 1.24 9.59
CA LYS A 121 -28.82 2.24 10.37
C LYS A 121 -29.72 3.36 10.84
N THR A 122 -29.49 3.77 12.08
CA THR A 122 -30.16 4.92 12.67
C THR A 122 -29.65 6.23 12.07
N SER A 123 -30.43 7.30 12.20
CA SER A 123 -30.03 8.66 11.80
C SER A 123 -28.74 9.11 12.49
N VAL A 124 -28.52 8.71 13.74
CA VAL A 124 -27.29 9.01 14.50
C VAL A 124 -26.08 8.28 13.91
N GLU A 125 -26.21 6.99 13.59
CA GLU A 125 -25.14 6.22 12.94
C GLU A 125 -24.81 6.78 11.56
N ALA A 126 -25.83 7.17 10.77
CA ALA A 126 -25.64 7.81 9.48
C ALA A 126 -24.89 9.15 9.60
N TYR A 127 -25.24 9.97 10.58
CA TYR A 127 -24.53 11.23 10.84
C TYR A 127 -23.07 10.99 11.25
N GLN A 128 -22.82 10.04 12.15
CA GLN A 128 -21.46 9.67 12.57
C GLN A 128 -20.62 9.14 11.40
N PHE A 129 -21.24 8.32 10.54
CA PHE A 129 -20.62 7.82 9.32
C PHE A 129 -20.22 8.97 8.39
N LEU A 130 -21.14 9.88 8.06
CA LEU A 130 -20.87 11.03 7.21
C LEU A 130 -19.78 11.94 7.77
N ARG A 131 -19.78 12.19 9.10
CA ARG A 131 -18.70 12.94 9.76
C ARG A 131 -17.33 12.28 9.58
N LYS A 132 -17.26 10.95 9.71
CA LYS A 132 -16.03 10.18 9.52
C LYS A 132 -15.56 10.22 8.05
N VAL A 133 -16.50 10.11 7.11
CA VAL A 133 -16.23 10.24 5.66
C VAL A 133 -15.67 11.63 5.34
N GLN A 134 -16.30 12.69 5.86
CA GLN A 134 -15.85 14.07 5.65
C GLN A 134 -14.46 14.33 6.25
N GLN A 135 -14.19 13.82 7.45
CA GLN A 135 -12.85 13.90 8.05
C GLN A 135 -11.79 13.17 7.20
N ASN A 136 -12.13 12.00 6.65
CA ASN A 136 -11.21 11.25 5.79
C ASN A 136 -10.91 11.97 4.47
N LEU A 137 -11.88 12.68 3.89
CA LEU A 137 -11.69 13.51 2.69
C LEU A 137 -10.80 14.72 2.98
N ASN A 138 -11.06 15.42 4.09
CA ASN A 138 -10.28 16.60 4.47
C ASN A 138 -8.82 16.28 4.84
N ASN A 139 -8.53 15.05 5.28
CA ASN A 139 -7.16 14.60 5.54
C ASN A 139 -6.43 14.14 4.26
N HIS A 140 -7.12 14.12 3.12
CA HIS A 140 -6.60 13.65 1.84
C HIS A 140 -6.37 14.76 0.80
N LEU A 141 -7.03 15.90 0.96
CA LEU A 141 -6.80 17.16 0.24
C LEU A 141 -5.68 17.97 0.91
#